data_AF-A0A1Q7QTY5-F1
#
_entry.id   AF-A0A1Q7QTY5-F1
#
_cell.length_a   1.000
_cell.length_b   1.000
_cell.length_c   1.000
_cell.angle_alpha   90.00
_cell.angle_beta   90.00
_cell.angle_gamma   90.00
#
_symmetry.space_group_name_H-M   'P 1'
#
loop_
_entity.id
_entity.type
_entity.pdbx_description
1 polymer ?
#
loop_
_entity_poly.entity_id
_entity_poly.type
_entity_poly.pdbx_seq_one_letter_code
_entity_poly.pdbx_strand_id
1 'polypeptide(L)'
;MSWNLLHGFKKVFFDRIFERSYWTWRKHPMIIVPSMLGTAITVIEQSIITLGVIVLLTNLAMRGLLSGFLSQLTQSGLGLGLFQNSTYASVLIPIAAFSVIGYFLATIIGGGFVYAAEYGVYLDAWNKDRVPIGSIVENGARRWRSMAWTLFLSNVITWGPLALAFLLFLFAALNSSTLVGFVALAASSYIIYLGLGASLFLSIFTVYSYPAVVVDNVSGFRAIGKSFGVAGRNLGATLSYSLVRVLFQLLLTLVVFLASDVGLPLSSISAAILSLLLTPILHSTKTMIYYYAKPDVPEMPFELSNPIWYDIKTRLPRAAWLKIRAGLSEAARFAANPKNLPFHLLSLLAFGIGVLLGDYVSLNGVKSYLVGNGYVPGRGNPLLNQVFGPSLGADIFLNNWLVSIATALAGLGFGAPSFLTIMFNGFILGVLVPLSTLTMLFAAILPHGIIEIPSFILAGSMGIKLGYAAVRRLFRGPTEDGNLAVETSSNSDDYLSRTLRQTVYVVVGLGPLFLIAGLIEADITPIIMRMFGWTF
;
A
#
# COMPACT_ATOMS: atom_id res chain seq x y z
N MET A 1 49.62 8.05 -31.41
CA MET A 1 48.87 8.52 -30.22
C MET A 1 47.39 8.53 -30.59
N SER A 2 46.71 7.39 -30.45
CA SER A 2 45.36 7.17 -30.99
C SER A 2 44.44 6.55 -29.93
N TRP A 3 43.46 7.32 -29.48
CA TRP A 3 42.04 6.96 -29.28
C TRP A 3 41.63 5.55 -28.77
N ASN A 4 42.43 4.88 -27.94
CA ASN A 4 42.11 3.56 -27.37
C ASN A 4 41.85 3.60 -25.85
N LEU A 5 40.99 4.49 -25.36
CA LEU A 5 40.57 4.56 -23.94
C LEU A 5 39.06 4.37 -23.70
N LEU A 6 38.30 3.94 -24.72
CA LEU A 6 36.85 3.70 -24.63
C LEU A 6 36.45 2.21 -24.78
N HIS A 7 37.37 1.27 -24.57
CA HIS A 7 37.05 -0.16 -24.47
C HIS A 7 36.81 -0.55 -23.00
N GLY A 8 35.55 -0.50 -22.58
CA GLY A 8 35.11 -0.96 -21.27
C GLY A 8 33.66 -0.59 -20.91
N PHE A 9 33.05 0.36 -21.61
CA PHE A 9 31.65 0.74 -21.37
C PHE A 9 30.69 -0.16 -22.14
N LYS A 10 30.20 -1.21 -21.48
CA LYS A 10 29.03 -1.96 -21.95
C LYS A 10 27.83 -1.01 -21.97
N LYS A 11 27.37 -0.59 -23.16
CA LYS A 11 26.17 0.25 -23.29
C LYS A 11 24.97 -0.58 -22.87
N VAL A 12 24.47 -0.33 -21.68
CA VAL A 12 23.21 -0.87 -21.18
C VAL A 12 22.07 -0.24 -21.98
N PHE A 13 21.52 -0.97 -22.94
CA PHE A 13 20.39 -0.54 -23.77
C PHE A 13 19.08 -0.62 -22.96
N PHE A 14 18.58 0.55 -22.53
CA PHE A 14 17.41 0.67 -21.65
C PHE A 14 16.15 0.01 -22.24
N ASP A 15 15.92 0.19 -23.53
CA ASP A 15 14.84 -0.40 -24.32
C ASP A 15 14.82 -1.93 -24.21
N ARG A 16 15.95 -2.59 -24.45
CA ARG A 16 16.06 -4.06 -24.37
C ARG A 16 15.81 -4.58 -22.95
N ILE A 17 16.31 -3.86 -21.94
CA ILE A 17 16.11 -4.26 -20.54
C ILE A 17 14.66 -4.08 -20.11
N PHE A 18 14.04 -2.95 -20.46
CA PHE A 18 12.64 -2.70 -20.16
C PHE A 18 11.73 -3.74 -20.80
N GLU A 19 11.96 -4.05 -22.08
CA GLU A 19 11.23 -5.09 -22.79
C GLU A 19 11.37 -6.45 -22.08
N ARG A 20 12.59 -6.81 -21.69
CA ARG A 20 12.85 -8.05 -20.97
C ARG A 20 12.18 -8.12 -19.60
N SER A 21 12.13 -7.02 -18.85
CA SER A 21 11.41 -6.96 -17.58
C SER A 21 9.91 -7.19 -17.77
N TYR A 22 9.33 -6.62 -18.83
CA TYR A 22 7.95 -6.91 -19.22
C TYR A 22 7.73 -8.40 -19.54
N TRP A 23 8.64 -9.01 -20.30
CA TRP A 23 8.56 -10.44 -20.64
C TRP A 23 8.72 -11.36 -19.42
N THR A 24 9.59 -10.98 -18.48
CA THR A 24 9.78 -11.71 -17.23
C THR A 24 8.49 -11.68 -16.40
N TRP A 25 7.86 -10.51 -16.29
CA TRP A 25 6.55 -10.35 -15.65
C TRP A 25 5.47 -11.21 -16.32
N ARG A 26 5.44 -11.27 -17.65
CA ARG A 26 4.50 -12.10 -18.43
C ARG A 26 4.74 -13.61 -18.22
N LYS A 27 5.99 -14.07 -18.19
CA LYS A 27 6.35 -15.49 -17.95
C LYS A 27 6.05 -15.91 -16.50
N HIS A 28 6.26 -15.00 -15.54
CA HIS A 28 6.11 -15.27 -14.12
C HIS A 28 5.16 -14.26 -13.44
N PRO A 29 3.84 -14.44 -13.56
CA PRO A 29 2.86 -13.56 -12.88
C PRO A 29 3.02 -13.53 -11.35
N MET A 30 3.73 -14.49 -10.76
CA MET A 30 4.06 -14.53 -9.34
C MET A 30 4.92 -13.34 -8.87
N ILE A 31 5.64 -12.67 -9.77
CA ILE A 31 6.43 -11.46 -9.51
C ILE A 31 5.56 -10.30 -9.01
N ILE A 32 4.25 -10.34 -9.28
CA ILE A 32 3.28 -9.35 -8.82
C ILE A 32 3.05 -9.48 -7.30
N VAL A 33 3.14 -10.69 -6.73
CA VAL A 33 2.78 -10.89 -5.31
C VAL A 33 3.69 -10.09 -4.36
N PRO A 34 5.03 -10.06 -4.53
CA PRO A 34 5.87 -9.17 -3.74
C PRO A 34 5.57 -7.67 -3.89
N SER A 35 5.17 -7.19 -5.08
CA SER A 35 4.77 -5.78 -5.23
C SER A 35 3.45 -5.50 -4.52
N MET A 36 2.52 -6.47 -4.51
CA MET A 36 1.29 -6.40 -3.71
C MET A 36 1.57 -6.42 -2.20
N LEU A 37 2.62 -7.11 -1.75
CA LEU A 37 3.09 -6.97 -0.37
C LEU A 37 3.56 -5.53 -0.07
N GLY A 38 3.98 -4.76 -1.08
CA GLY A 38 4.22 -3.32 -0.95
C GLY A 38 2.94 -2.57 -0.54
N THR A 39 1.81 -2.86 -1.17
CA THR A 39 0.50 -2.30 -0.76
C THR A 39 0.03 -2.82 0.60
N ALA A 40 0.48 -4.01 1.01
CA ALA A 40 0.22 -4.50 2.35
C ALA A 40 0.92 -3.62 3.40
N ILE A 41 2.17 -3.17 3.17
CA ILE A 41 2.86 -2.23 4.07
C ILE A 41 2.07 -0.94 4.25
N THR A 42 1.55 -0.38 3.16
CA THR A 42 0.74 0.85 3.26
C THR A 42 -0.51 0.64 4.10
N VAL A 43 -1.12 -0.56 4.08
CA VAL A 43 -2.24 -0.88 4.97
C VAL A 43 -1.78 -1.06 6.43
N ILE A 44 -0.60 -1.63 6.68
CA ILE A 44 -0.01 -1.68 8.03
C ILE A 44 0.18 -0.26 8.57
N GLU A 45 0.80 0.60 7.79
CA GLU A 45 1.03 2.01 8.11
C GLU A 45 -0.28 2.76 8.39
N GLN A 46 -1.26 2.62 7.49
CA GLN A 46 -2.60 3.19 7.65
C GLN A 46 -3.29 2.67 8.90
N SER A 47 -3.16 1.38 9.24
CA SER A 47 -3.79 0.79 10.42
C SER A 47 -3.27 1.40 11.73
N ILE A 48 -1.99 1.77 11.79
CA ILE A 48 -1.38 2.44 12.94
C ILE A 48 -1.96 3.84 13.10
N ILE A 49 -2.01 4.61 12.01
CA ILE A 49 -2.58 5.96 12.00
C ILE A 49 -4.06 5.90 12.38
N THR A 50 -4.80 4.97 11.77
CA THR A 50 -6.23 4.78 11.98
C THR A 50 -6.54 4.41 13.43
N LEU A 51 -5.75 3.51 14.03
CA LEU A 51 -5.86 3.21 15.45
C LEU A 51 -5.63 4.47 16.30
N GLY A 52 -4.60 5.26 15.97
CA GLY A 52 -4.35 6.54 16.63
C GLY A 52 -5.54 7.49 16.55
N VAL A 53 -6.16 7.62 15.37
CA VAL A 53 -7.36 8.44 15.17
C VAL A 53 -8.55 7.92 15.97
N ILE A 54 -8.85 6.61 15.93
CA ILE A 54 -9.96 6.03 16.70
C ILE A 54 -9.75 6.25 18.19
N VAL A 55 -8.54 6.02 18.70
CA VAL A 55 -8.19 6.26 20.11
C VAL A 55 -8.35 7.73 20.47
N LEU A 56 -7.88 8.65 19.63
CA LEU A 56 -8.01 10.10 19.83
C LEU A 56 -9.49 10.51 19.90
N LEU A 57 -10.29 10.13 18.90
CA LEU A 57 -11.70 10.51 18.82
C LEU A 57 -12.49 9.92 19.99
N THR A 58 -12.24 8.66 20.35
CA THR A 58 -12.90 8.01 21.49
C THR A 58 -12.51 8.69 22.80
N ASN A 59 -11.23 9.05 22.98
CA ASN A 59 -10.78 9.73 24.19
C ASN A 59 -11.40 11.12 24.35
N LEU A 60 -11.46 11.89 23.26
CA LEU A 60 -12.10 13.21 23.25
C LEU A 60 -13.61 13.10 23.48
N ALA A 61 -14.27 12.08 22.91
CA ALA A 61 -15.69 11.79 23.13
C ALA A 61 -15.97 11.48 24.61
N MET A 62 -15.17 10.60 25.23
CA MET A 62 -15.29 10.27 26.66
C MET A 62 -15.13 11.48 27.57
N ARG A 63 -14.33 12.49 27.16
CA ARG A 63 -14.13 13.74 27.90
C ARG A 63 -15.16 14.83 27.58
N GLY A 64 -16.09 14.60 26.64
CA GLY A 64 -17.03 15.61 26.17
C GLY A 64 -16.37 16.76 25.38
N LEU A 65 -15.14 16.57 24.90
CA LEU A 65 -14.32 17.60 24.24
C LEU A 65 -14.35 17.51 22.71
N LEU A 66 -14.97 16.46 22.16
CA LEU A 66 -14.86 16.13 20.73
C LEU A 66 -15.47 17.17 19.80
N SER A 67 -16.70 17.65 20.07
CA SER A 67 -17.35 18.64 19.21
C SER A 67 -16.59 19.97 19.17
N GLY A 68 -16.04 20.40 20.31
CA GLY A 68 -15.18 21.58 20.42
C GLY A 68 -13.87 21.40 19.66
N PHE A 69 -13.24 20.23 19.78
CA PHE A 69 -12.03 19.89 19.02
C PHE A 69 -12.27 19.95 17.51
N LEU A 70 -13.34 19.32 17.01
CA LEU A 70 -13.69 19.31 15.58
C LEU A 70 -14.00 20.72 15.06
N SER A 71 -14.68 21.54 15.86
CA SER A 71 -14.96 22.94 15.52
C SER A 71 -13.68 23.76 15.39
N GLN A 72 -12.75 23.62 16.34
CA GLN A 72 -11.45 24.29 16.27
C GLN A 72 -10.60 23.78 15.09
N LEU A 73 -10.62 22.48 14.83
CA LEU A 73 -9.95 21.88 13.68
C LEU A 73 -10.46 22.45 12.35
N THR A 74 -11.75 22.73 12.25
CA THR A 74 -12.36 23.31 11.03
C THR A 74 -11.98 24.78 10.86
N GLN A 75 -11.96 25.54 11.96
CA GLN A 75 -11.70 26.98 11.93
C GLN A 75 -10.21 27.31 11.75
N SER A 76 -9.33 26.61 12.46
CA SER A 76 -7.89 26.88 12.48
C SER A 76 -7.04 25.88 11.69
N GLY A 77 -7.68 24.86 11.11
CA GLY A 77 -6.99 23.72 10.50
C GLY A 77 -6.27 22.84 11.52
N LEU A 78 -5.54 21.84 11.02
CA LEU A 78 -4.64 20.98 11.79
C LEU A 78 -3.33 21.73 12.13
N GLY A 79 -3.48 22.92 12.67
CA GLY A 79 -2.39 23.85 12.95
C GLY A 79 -1.73 23.60 14.30
N LEU A 80 -0.56 24.23 14.47
CA LEU A 80 0.25 24.17 15.70
C LEU A 80 -0.52 24.63 16.95
N GLY A 81 -1.56 25.47 16.80
CA GLY A 81 -2.41 25.91 17.91
C GLY A 81 -3.17 24.79 18.62
N LEU A 82 -3.54 23.71 17.91
CA LEU A 82 -4.17 22.54 18.54
C LEU A 82 -3.19 21.75 19.42
N PHE A 83 -1.91 21.74 19.04
CA PHE A 83 -0.84 21.10 19.82
C PHE A 83 -0.40 21.93 21.03
N GLN A 84 -0.64 23.25 21.00
CA GLN A 84 -0.33 24.15 22.12
C GLN A 84 -1.48 24.28 23.12
N ASN A 85 -2.71 23.98 22.71
CA ASN A 85 -3.86 24.01 23.60
C ASN A 85 -3.76 22.90 24.65
N SER A 86 -3.54 23.27 25.92
CA SER A 86 -3.36 22.33 27.04
C SER A 86 -4.51 21.33 27.20
N THR A 87 -5.73 21.70 26.78
CA THR A 87 -6.91 20.83 26.77
C THR A 87 -6.74 19.61 25.88
N TYR A 88 -6.16 19.78 24.68
CA TYR A 88 -6.03 18.70 23.68
C TYR A 88 -4.62 18.11 23.62
N ALA A 89 -3.60 18.91 23.92
CA ALA A 89 -2.19 18.54 23.80
C ALA A 89 -1.83 17.27 24.59
N SER A 90 -2.39 17.12 25.80
CA SER A 90 -2.16 15.95 26.66
C SER A 90 -2.60 14.61 26.05
N VAL A 91 -3.53 14.63 25.09
CA VAL A 91 -4.01 13.43 24.38
C VAL A 91 -3.40 13.36 22.98
N LEU A 92 -3.34 14.49 22.28
CA LEU A 92 -2.88 14.56 20.90
C LEU A 92 -1.39 14.23 20.76
N ILE A 93 -0.53 14.77 21.62
CA ILE A 93 0.93 14.61 21.50
C ILE A 93 1.35 13.15 21.70
N PRO A 94 0.93 12.43 22.76
CA PRO A 94 1.31 11.02 22.93
C PRO A 94 0.82 10.15 21.77
N ILE A 95 -0.43 10.31 21.35
CA ILE A 95 -1.01 9.51 20.26
C ILE A 95 -0.28 9.78 18.94
N ALA A 96 -0.01 11.05 18.62
CA ALA A 96 0.76 11.43 17.44
C ALA A 96 2.18 10.84 17.50
N ALA A 97 2.86 10.94 18.64
CA ALA A 97 4.20 10.39 18.83
C ALA A 97 4.23 8.87 18.62
N PHE A 98 3.33 8.12 19.27
CA PHE A 98 3.24 6.67 19.09
C PHE A 98 2.88 6.28 17.65
N SER A 99 1.96 7.01 17.02
CA SER A 99 1.56 6.74 15.63
C SER A 99 2.71 6.97 14.66
N VAL A 100 3.46 8.07 14.84
CA VAL A 100 4.63 8.40 14.01
C VAL A 100 5.74 7.37 14.21
N ILE A 101 6.09 7.04 15.46
CA ILE A 101 7.11 6.02 15.76
C ILE A 101 6.71 4.66 15.19
N GLY A 102 5.46 4.25 15.42
CA GLY A 102 4.92 2.99 14.90
C GLY A 102 4.94 2.94 13.38
N TYR A 103 4.52 4.02 12.72
CA TYR A 103 4.57 4.18 11.26
C TYR A 103 6.00 3.97 10.76
N PHE A 104 6.99 4.71 11.30
CA PHE A 104 8.38 4.58 10.88
C PHE A 104 8.93 3.17 11.10
N LEU A 105 8.66 2.54 12.26
CA LEU A 105 9.10 1.17 12.53
C LEU A 105 8.48 0.17 11.54
N ALA A 106 7.19 0.31 11.24
CA ALA A 106 6.50 -0.52 10.27
C ALA A 106 7.07 -0.36 8.85
N THR A 107 7.34 0.88 8.42
CA THR A 107 7.98 1.17 7.13
C THR A 107 9.36 0.51 7.03
N ILE A 108 10.20 0.64 8.06
CA ILE A 108 11.57 0.11 8.02
C ILE A 108 11.59 -1.42 8.09
N ILE A 109 10.87 -2.02 9.04
CA ILE A 109 10.88 -3.47 9.27
C ILE A 109 10.09 -4.18 8.17
N GLY A 110 8.86 -3.74 7.92
CA GLY A 110 7.99 -4.29 6.88
C GLY A 110 8.58 -4.08 5.49
N GLY A 111 9.03 -2.86 5.19
CA GLY A 111 9.75 -2.55 3.95
C GLY A 111 10.99 -3.41 3.77
N GLY A 112 11.78 -3.62 4.83
CA GLY A 112 12.92 -4.51 4.80
C GLY A 112 12.57 -5.93 4.33
N PHE A 113 11.51 -6.52 4.87
CA PHE A 113 11.03 -7.85 4.46
C PHE A 113 10.50 -7.85 3.02
N VAL A 114 9.63 -6.91 2.67
CA VAL A 114 8.96 -6.87 1.36
C VAL A 114 9.94 -6.58 0.24
N TYR A 115 10.80 -5.57 0.36
CA TYR A 115 11.78 -5.27 -0.68
C TYR A 115 12.82 -6.39 -0.81
N ALA A 116 13.21 -7.05 0.29
CA ALA A 116 14.06 -8.25 0.20
C ALA A 116 13.38 -9.37 -0.59
N ALA A 117 12.09 -9.61 -0.34
CA ALA A 117 11.30 -10.59 -1.08
C ALA A 117 11.14 -10.19 -2.56
N GLU A 118 10.81 -8.93 -2.84
CA GLU A 118 10.57 -8.39 -4.18
C GLU A 118 11.81 -8.52 -5.08
N TYR A 119 12.93 -7.92 -4.67
CA TYR A 119 14.15 -7.97 -5.48
C TYR A 119 14.78 -9.37 -5.53
N GLY A 120 14.58 -10.20 -4.49
CA GLY A 120 14.99 -11.61 -4.48
C GLY A 120 14.23 -12.46 -5.49
N VAL A 121 12.91 -12.32 -5.52
CA VAL A 121 12.04 -13.01 -6.46
C VAL A 121 12.34 -12.62 -7.90
N TYR A 122 12.76 -11.38 -8.16
CA TYR A 122 13.17 -10.98 -9.51
C TYR A 122 14.41 -11.73 -9.99
N LEU A 123 15.42 -11.86 -9.13
CA LEU A 123 16.62 -12.65 -9.43
C LEU A 123 16.29 -14.13 -9.63
N ASP A 124 15.38 -14.68 -8.83
CA ASP A 124 14.91 -16.05 -9.01
C ASP A 124 14.19 -16.22 -10.36
N ALA A 125 13.33 -15.27 -10.73
CA ALA A 125 12.58 -15.32 -11.99
C ALA A 125 13.45 -15.18 -13.24
N TRP A 126 14.63 -14.59 -13.14
CA TRP A 126 15.57 -14.51 -14.26
C TRP A 126 16.34 -15.79 -14.47
N ASN A 127 16.58 -16.56 -13.40
CA ASN A 127 17.48 -17.71 -13.40
C ASN A 127 16.75 -19.06 -13.32
N LYS A 128 15.47 -19.08 -12.93
CA LYS A 128 14.68 -20.30 -12.73
C LYS A 128 13.47 -20.34 -13.66
N ASP A 129 13.09 -21.53 -14.12
CA ASP A 129 11.90 -21.73 -14.97
C ASP A 129 10.57 -21.61 -14.23
N ARG A 130 10.57 -21.77 -12.91
CA ARG A 130 9.38 -21.60 -12.06
C ARG A 130 9.78 -20.98 -10.74
N VAL A 131 8.99 -20.01 -10.27
CA VAL A 131 9.19 -19.35 -8.97
C VAL A 131 8.04 -19.74 -8.05
N PRO A 132 8.27 -20.56 -7.01
CA PRO A 132 7.24 -20.93 -6.04
C PRO A 132 6.94 -19.77 -5.08
N ILE A 133 5.76 -19.80 -4.46
CA ILE A 133 5.35 -18.80 -3.43
C ILE A 133 6.29 -18.83 -2.22
N GLY A 134 6.87 -20.00 -1.90
CA GLY A 134 7.86 -20.12 -0.83
C GLY A 134 9.09 -19.22 -1.02
N SER A 135 9.48 -18.94 -2.27
CA SER A 135 10.62 -18.04 -2.56
C SER A 135 10.38 -16.61 -2.08
N ILE A 136 9.12 -16.17 -1.95
CA ILE A 136 8.78 -14.86 -1.38
C ILE A 136 9.19 -14.80 0.09
N VAL A 137 8.76 -15.82 0.85
CA VAL A 137 9.03 -15.92 2.29
C VAL A 137 10.52 -16.15 2.54
N GLU A 138 11.16 -17.01 1.75
CA GLU A 138 12.59 -17.32 1.85
C GLU A 138 13.46 -16.08 1.61
N ASN A 139 13.25 -15.38 0.49
CA ASN A 139 14.04 -14.18 0.17
C ASN A 139 13.79 -13.05 1.18
N GLY A 140 12.53 -12.85 1.58
CA GLY A 140 12.16 -11.87 2.62
C GLY A 140 12.86 -12.18 3.95
N ALA A 141 12.69 -13.40 4.47
CA ALA A 141 13.24 -13.80 5.77
C ALA A 141 14.78 -13.85 5.79
N ARG A 142 15.42 -14.19 4.67
CA ARG A 142 16.88 -14.29 4.61
C ARG A 142 17.59 -12.95 4.71
N ARG A 143 17.02 -11.88 4.12
CA ARG A 143 17.73 -10.59 3.94
C ARG A 143 17.04 -9.38 4.56
N TRP A 144 15.90 -9.55 5.26
CA TRP A 144 15.13 -8.41 5.77
C TRP A 144 15.94 -7.44 6.62
N ARG A 145 16.88 -7.89 7.47
CA ARG A 145 17.70 -7.01 8.32
C ARG A 145 18.62 -6.12 7.50
N SER A 146 19.36 -6.73 6.56
CA SER A 146 20.26 -6.04 5.64
C SER A 146 19.50 -5.05 4.76
N MET A 147 18.28 -5.42 4.32
CA MET A 147 17.42 -4.56 3.54
C MET A 147 16.85 -3.41 4.38
N ALA A 148 16.34 -3.68 5.58
CA ALA A 148 15.79 -2.67 6.50
C ALA A 148 16.83 -1.60 6.84
N TRP A 149 18.06 -2.01 7.16
CA TRP A 149 19.15 -1.07 7.45
C TRP A 149 19.52 -0.22 6.23
N THR A 150 19.59 -0.84 5.05
CA THR A 150 19.83 -0.12 3.79
C THR A 150 18.69 0.84 3.48
N LEU A 151 17.45 0.43 3.70
CA LEU A 151 16.26 1.24 3.46
C LEU A 151 16.23 2.46 4.38
N PHE A 152 16.51 2.28 5.66
CA PHE A 152 16.61 3.38 6.62
C PHE A 152 17.69 4.39 6.18
N LEU A 153 18.93 3.93 5.99
CA LEU A 153 20.04 4.82 5.62
C LEU A 153 19.81 5.48 4.26
N SER A 154 19.29 4.75 3.28
CA SER A 154 19.01 5.28 1.95
C SER A 154 17.94 6.37 2.01
N ASN A 155 16.89 6.21 2.81
CA ASN A 155 15.87 7.25 2.98
C ASN A 155 16.40 8.47 3.73
N VAL A 156 17.17 8.27 4.80
CA VAL A 156 17.82 9.37 5.55
C VAL A 156 18.76 10.16 4.65
N ILE A 157 19.59 9.50 3.85
CA ILE A 157 20.52 10.18 2.93
C ILE A 157 19.73 10.88 1.81
N THR A 158 18.74 10.21 1.22
CA THR A 158 18.02 10.75 0.07
C THR A 158 17.14 11.93 0.44
N TRP A 159 16.36 11.83 1.53
CA TRP A 159 15.35 12.82 1.89
C TRP A 159 15.74 13.67 3.10
N GLY A 160 16.88 13.39 3.74
CA GLY A 160 17.40 14.16 4.87
C GLY A 160 17.58 15.66 4.58
N PRO A 161 18.15 16.07 3.42
CA PRO A 161 18.29 17.50 3.10
C PRO A 161 16.93 18.23 3.04
N LEU A 162 15.92 17.63 2.40
CA LEU A 162 14.57 18.19 2.33
C LEU A 162 13.90 18.20 3.72
N ALA A 163 14.02 17.11 4.48
CA ALA A 163 13.47 17.02 5.82
C ALA A 163 14.06 18.09 6.76
N LEU A 164 15.38 18.31 6.72
CA LEU A 164 16.05 19.33 7.51
C LEU A 164 15.61 20.74 7.08
N ALA A 165 15.53 21.01 5.78
CA ALA A 165 15.04 22.28 5.26
C ALA A 165 13.59 22.57 5.71
N PHE A 166 12.74 21.54 5.69
CA PHE A 166 11.36 21.64 6.15
C PHE A 166 11.25 21.86 7.67
N LEU A 167 12.08 21.18 8.47
CA LEU A 167 12.13 21.40 9.92
C LEU A 167 12.58 22.82 10.27
N LEU A 168 13.57 23.38 9.56
CA LEU A 168 13.99 24.77 9.72
C LEU A 168 12.87 25.74 9.36
N PHE A 169 12.14 25.46 8.28
CA PHE A 169 10.96 26.24 7.89
C PHE A 169 9.87 26.22 8.96
N LEU A 170 9.54 25.05 9.50
CA LEU A 170 8.57 24.94 10.59
C LEU A 170 9.03 25.69 11.84
N PHE A 171 10.31 25.58 12.21
CA PHE A 171 10.87 26.30 13.35
C PHE A 171 10.84 27.83 13.14
N ALA A 172 11.13 28.31 11.92
CA ALA A 172 11.03 29.72 11.59
C ALA A 172 9.57 30.20 11.60
N ALA A 173 8.63 29.40 11.09
CA ALA A 173 7.20 29.69 11.09
C ALA A 173 6.65 29.82 12.52
N LEU A 174 7.15 29.01 13.46
CA LEU A 174 6.79 29.11 14.89
C LEU A 174 7.19 30.45 15.53
N ASN A 175 8.18 31.15 14.97
CA ASN A 175 8.73 32.38 15.52
C ASN A 175 8.41 33.62 14.65
N SER A 176 7.53 33.48 13.66
CA SER A 176 7.26 34.51 12.63
C SER A 176 6.59 35.78 13.15
N SER A 177 6.15 35.79 14.41
CA SER A 177 5.64 36.99 15.10
C SER A 177 6.75 38.01 15.40
N THR A 178 8.02 37.62 15.30
CA THR A 178 9.18 38.50 15.46
C THR A 178 9.78 38.85 14.10
N LEU A 179 10.41 40.03 13.96
CA LEU A 179 11.10 40.41 12.73
C LEU A 179 12.19 39.40 12.35
N VAL A 180 12.92 38.88 13.34
CA VAL A 180 13.94 37.83 13.16
C VAL A 180 13.32 36.55 12.61
N GLY A 181 12.19 36.11 13.17
CA GLY A 181 11.50 34.92 12.69
C GLY A 181 10.87 35.11 11.31
N PHE A 182 10.39 36.30 10.97
CA PHE A 182 9.90 36.61 9.62
C PHE A 182 11.03 36.54 8.57
N VAL A 183 12.19 37.12 8.88
CA VAL A 183 13.38 37.01 8.01
C VAL A 183 13.86 35.55 7.90
N ALA A 184 13.86 34.81 9.01
CA ALA A 184 14.19 33.38 9.01
C ALA A 184 13.20 32.55 8.19
N LEU A 185 11.91 32.91 8.20
CA LEU A 185 10.88 32.25 7.39
C LEU A 185 11.11 32.48 5.89
N ALA A 186 11.41 33.73 5.51
CA ALA A 186 11.78 34.06 4.13
C ALA A 186 13.04 33.29 3.69
N ALA A 187 14.10 33.27 4.51
CA ALA A 187 15.33 32.55 4.20
C ALA A 187 15.11 31.03 4.08
N SER A 188 14.38 30.43 5.03
CA SER A 188 14.10 28.98 5.02
C SER A 188 13.23 28.53 3.84
N SER A 189 12.37 29.41 3.31
CA SER A 189 11.61 29.12 2.09
C SER A 189 12.51 28.86 0.87
N TYR A 190 13.65 29.56 0.74
CA TYR A 190 14.63 29.29 -0.30
C TYR A 190 15.42 28.01 -0.04
N ILE A 191 15.72 27.71 1.24
CA ILE A 191 16.44 26.49 1.64
C ILE A 191 15.61 25.24 1.30
N ILE A 192 14.27 25.30 1.34
CA ILE A 192 13.41 24.20 0.90
C ILE A 192 13.68 23.81 -0.56
N TYR A 193 13.80 24.77 -1.47
CA TYR A 193 14.08 24.48 -2.88
C TYR A 193 15.48 23.86 -3.06
N LEU A 194 16.48 24.32 -2.32
CA LEU A 194 17.81 23.71 -2.31
C LEU A 194 17.79 22.29 -1.74
N GLY A 195 17.07 22.08 -0.63
CA GLY A 195 16.88 20.77 -0.01
C GLY A 195 16.15 19.80 -0.94
N LEU A 196 15.14 20.28 -1.68
CA LEU A 196 14.44 19.52 -2.70
C LEU A 196 15.38 19.14 -3.84
N GLY A 197 16.12 20.10 -4.40
CA GLY A 197 17.09 19.85 -5.48
C GLY A 197 18.17 18.84 -5.08
N ALA A 198 18.75 18.98 -3.89
CA ALA A 198 19.70 18.04 -3.33
C ALA A 198 19.09 16.64 -3.15
N SER A 199 17.87 16.55 -2.64
CA SER A 199 17.18 15.27 -2.41
C SER A 199 16.84 14.56 -3.73
N LEU A 200 16.38 15.30 -4.73
CA LEU A 200 16.14 14.77 -6.08
C LEU A 200 17.43 14.26 -6.72
N PHE A 201 18.52 15.02 -6.61
CA PHE A 201 19.84 14.59 -7.08
C PHE A 201 20.27 13.29 -6.39
N LEU A 202 20.19 13.22 -5.06
CA LEU A 202 20.56 12.03 -4.29
C LEU A 202 19.66 10.84 -4.64
N SER A 203 18.38 11.06 -4.93
CA SER A 203 17.43 9.99 -5.30
C SER A 203 17.84 9.25 -6.57
N ILE A 204 18.48 9.94 -7.52
CA ILE A 204 19.00 9.33 -8.75
C ILE A 204 20.18 8.40 -8.44
N PHE A 205 21.04 8.78 -7.49
CA PHE A 205 22.21 8.00 -7.12
C PHE A 205 21.92 6.88 -6.11
N THR A 206 20.83 6.97 -5.34
CA THR A 206 20.39 5.94 -4.40
C THR A 206 19.39 4.94 -5.00
N VAL A 207 18.99 5.09 -6.26
CA VAL A 207 18.00 4.24 -6.96
C VAL A 207 18.32 2.74 -6.90
N TYR A 208 19.61 2.37 -6.90
CA TYR A 208 20.07 0.98 -6.91
C TYR A 208 20.46 0.45 -5.53
N SER A 209 20.22 1.21 -4.45
CA SER A 209 20.57 0.77 -3.09
C SER A 209 19.89 -0.56 -2.72
N TYR A 210 18.62 -0.76 -3.10
CA TYR A 210 17.89 -2.00 -2.78
C TYR A 210 18.32 -3.18 -3.68
N PRO A 211 18.44 -3.02 -5.01
CA PRO A 211 19.07 -4.02 -5.87
C PRO A 211 20.45 -4.49 -5.38
N ALA A 212 21.30 -3.58 -4.89
CA ALA A 212 22.63 -3.91 -4.39
C ALA A 212 22.61 -4.90 -3.22
N VAL A 213 21.62 -4.80 -2.32
CA VAL A 213 21.47 -5.73 -1.19
C VAL A 213 21.25 -7.16 -1.66
N VAL A 214 20.49 -7.34 -2.74
CA VAL A 214 20.12 -8.68 -3.20
C VAL A 214 21.15 -9.23 -4.19
N VAL A 215 21.64 -8.41 -5.11
CA VAL A 215 22.60 -8.82 -6.14
C VAL A 215 24.01 -9.03 -5.58
N ASP A 216 24.47 -8.13 -4.69
CA ASP A 216 25.85 -8.16 -4.15
C ASP A 216 25.93 -8.65 -2.70
N ASN A 217 24.78 -8.92 -2.07
CA ASN A 217 24.70 -9.36 -0.68
C ASN A 217 25.39 -8.40 0.32
N VAL A 218 25.30 -7.10 0.05
CA VAL A 218 25.84 -6.00 0.89
C VAL A 218 24.72 -5.28 1.64
N SER A 219 25.05 -4.41 2.60
CA SER A 219 24.06 -3.64 3.36
C SER A 219 24.55 -2.23 3.72
N GLY A 220 23.60 -1.36 4.05
CA GLY A 220 23.82 -0.01 4.56
C GLY A 220 24.65 0.85 3.62
N PHE A 221 25.66 1.54 4.17
CA PHE A 221 26.54 2.43 3.40
C PHE A 221 27.27 1.74 2.24
N ARG A 222 27.58 0.43 2.35
CA ARG A 222 28.22 -0.31 1.24
C ARG A 222 27.27 -0.47 0.05
N ALA A 223 26.00 -0.78 0.32
CA ALA A 223 24.97 -0.88 -0.70
C ALA A 223 24.74 0.47 -1.40
N ILE A 224 24.70 1.55 -0.61
CA ILE A 224 24.57 2.92 -1.13
C ILE A 224 25.80 3.31 -1.96
N GLY A 225 27.01 3.03 -1.49
CA GLY A 225 28.24 3.29 -2.25
C GLY A 225 28.28 2.56 -3.59
N LYS A 226 27.82 1.29 -3.62
CA LYS A 226 27.67 0.55 -4.88
C LYS A 226 26.61 1.16 -5.80
N SER A 227 25.49 1.64 -5.25
CA SER A 227 24.46 2.36 -6.00
C SER A 227 25.03 3.62 -6.65
N PHE A 228 25.77 4.44 -5.90
CA PHE A 228 26.43 5.63 -6.44
C PHE A 228 27.42 5.30 -7.55
N GLY A 229 28.24 4.25 -7.37
CA GLY A 229 29.21 3.81 -8.36
C GLY A 229 28.57 3.27 -9.64
N VAL A 230 27.41 2.61 -9.57
CA VAL A 230 26.67 2.15 -10.76
C VAL A 230 25.92 3.29 -11.43
N ALA A 231 25.25 4.15 -10.66
CA ALA A 231 24.55 5.32 -11.18
C ALA A 231 25.50 6.27 -11.92
N GLY A 232 26.66 6.57 -11.33
CA GLY A 232 27.67 7.45 -11.94
C GLY A 232 28.32 6.87 -13.20
N ARG A 233 28.55 5.55 -13.25
CA ARG A 233 29.11 4.89 -14.46
C ARG A 233 28.09 4.74 -15.58
N ASN A 234 26.81 4.61 -15.25
CA ASN A 234 25.71 4.40 -16.20
C ASN A 234 24.65 5.51 -16.08
N LEU A 235 25.08 6.77 -16.13
CA LEU A 235 24.19 7.92 -15.97
C LEU A 235 23.07 7.93 -17.02
N GLY A 236 23.37 7.62 -18.28
CA GLY A 236 22.37 7.60 -19.36
C GLY A 236 21.21 6.63 -19.08
N ALA A 237 21.51 5.39 -18.69
CA ALA A 237 20.49 4.39 -18.35
C ALA A 237 19.72 4.76 -17.07
N THR A 238 20.43 5.30 -16.06
CA THR A 238 19.82 5.71 -14.79
C THR A 238 18.87 6.90 -14.96
N LEU A 239 19.27 7.91 -15.73
CA LEU A 239 18.42 9.05 -16.07
C LEU A 239 17.23 8.62 -16.93
N SER A 240 17.45 7.73 -17.90
CA SER A 240 16.36 7.18 -18.73
C SER A 240 15.33 6.45 -17.86
N TYR A 241 15.78 5.59 -16.95
CA TYR A 241 14.91 4.92 -15.99
C TYR A 241 14.11 5.90 -15.13
N SER A 242 14.78 6.88 -14.53
CA SER A 242 14.14 7.88 -13.67
C SER A 242 13.13 8.73 -14.45
N LEU A 243 13.47 9.15 -15.67
CA LEU A 243 12.59 9.91 -16.54
C LEU A 243 11.36 9.10 -16.95
N VAL A 244 11.55 7.86 -17.38
CA VAL A 244 10.44 6.97 -17.78
C VAL A 244 9.49 6.72 -16.61
N ARG A 245 10.02 6.47 -15.40
CA ARG A 245 9.21 6.32 -14.19
C ARG A 245 8.35 7.57 -13.91
N VAL A 246 8.95 8.76 -13.99
CA VAL A 246 8.23 10.02 -13.74
C VAL A 246 7.20 10.29 -14.84
N LEU A 247 7.56 10.11 -16.11
CA LEU A 247 6.64 10.33 -17.23
C LEU A 247 5.43 9.40 -17.19
N PHE A 248 5.61 8.12 -16.86
CA PHE A 248 4.47 7.21 -16.71
C PHE A 248 3.54 7.64 -15.58
N GLN A 249 4.08 8.07 -14.44
CA GLN A 249 3.27 8.56 -13.34
C GLN A 249 2.49 9.82 -13.73
N LEU A 250 3.16 10.79 -14.37
CA LEU A 250 2.53 12.03 -14.83
C LEU A 250 1.45 11.76 -15.90
N LEU A 251 1.73 10.88 -16.86
CA LEU A 251 0.76 10.49 -17.89
C LEU A 251 -0.48 9.86 -17.25
N LEU A 252 -0.28 8.94 -16.30
CA LEU A 252 -1.38 8.25 -15.63
C LEU A 252 -2.22 9.21 -14.80
N THR A 253 -1.58 10.13 -14.06
CA THR A 253 -2.27 11.19 -13.31
C THR A 253 -3.03 12.13 -14.24
N LEU A 254 -2.44 12.52 -15.38
CA LEU A 254 -3.09 13.35 -16.39
C LEU A 254 -4.32 12.64 -16.98
N VAL A 255 -4.23 11.34 -17.27
CA VAL A 255 -5.38 10.55 -17.76
C VAL A 255 -6.51 10.52 -16.72
N VAL A 256 -6.19 10.30 -15.44
CA VAL A 256 -7.20 10.31 -14.36
C VAL A 256 -7.85 11.69 -14.25
N PHE A 257 -7.06 12.76 -14.29
CA PHE A 257 -7.55 14.14 -14.22
C PHE A 257 -8.49 14.47 -15.39
N LEU A 258 -8.06 14.18 -16.63
CA LEU A 258 -8.90 14.42 -17.81
C LEU A 258 -10.16 13.55 -17.82
N ALA A 259 -10.09 12.32 -17.30
CA ALA A 259 -11.25 11.44 -17.22
C ALA A 259 -12.27 11.91 -16.18
N SER A 260 -11.83 12.49 -15.05
CA SER A 260 -12.74 13.03 -14.04
C SER A 260 -13.61 14.17 -14.59
N ASP A 261 -13.10 14.98 -15.52
CA ASP A 261 -13.87 16.06 -16.16
C ASP A 261 -15.01 15.55 -17.04
N VAL A 262 -14.94 14.29 -17.51
CA VAL A 262 -15.97 13.64 -18.35
C VAL A 262 -16.85 12.69 -17.52
N GLY A 263 -16.76 12.73 -16.19
CA GLY A 263 -17.55 11.88 -15.29
C GLY A 263 -17.11 10.41 -15.30
N LEU A 264 -15.84 10.13 -15.61
CA LEU A 264 -15.23 8.80 -15.61
C LEU A 264 -14.20 8.69 -14.46
N PRO A 265 -14.56 8.10 -13.31
CA PRO A 265 -13.62 7.83 -12.23
C PRO A 265 -12.68 6.69 -12.66
N LEU A 266 -11.43 7.03 -12.98
CA LEU A 266 -10.39 6.06 -13.36
C LEU A 266 -9.31 5.91 -12.26
N SER A 267 -9.58 6.39 -11.06
CA SER A 267 -8.59 6.48 -9.98
C SER A 267 -8.08 5.11 -9.54
N SER A 268 -8.99 4.15 -9.40
CA SER A 268 -8.70 2.79 -8.94
C SER A 268 -8.15 1.93 -10.07
N ILE A 269 -8.57 2.16 -11.32
CA ILE A 269 -7.95 1.55 -12.52
C ILE A 269 -6.49 1.97 -12.64
N SER A 270 -6.23 3.28 -12.49
CA SER A 270 -4.88 3.84 -12.45
C SER A 270 -4.03 3.18 -11.35
N ALA A 271 -4.55 3.11 -10.13
CA ALA A 271 -3.86 2.44 -9.02
C ALA A 271 -3.58 0.96 -9.31
N ALA A 272 -4.51 0.22 -9.93
CA ALA A 272 -4.32 -1.17 -10.32
C ALA A 272 -3.22 -1.32 -11.38
N ILE A 273 -3.22 -0.48 -12.43
CA ILE A 273 -2.17 -0.49 -13.47
C ILE A 273 -0.81 -0.19 -12.86
N LEU A 274 -0.73 0.83 -12.01
CA LEU A 274 0.51 1.24 -11.36
C LEU A 274 1.07 0.11 -10.48
N SER A 275 0.24 -0.51 -9.64
CA SER A 275 0.68 -1.49 -8.64
C SER A 275 0.91 -2.90 -9.20
N LEU A 276 0.04 -3.37 -10.10
CA LEU A 276 0.07 -4.77 -10.60
C LEU A 276 0.90 -4.95 -11.87
N LEU A 277 1.07 -3.89 -12.67
CA LEU A 277 1.75 -3.95 -13.96
C LEU A 277 3.02 -3.11 -13.94
N LEU A 278 2.90 -1.79 -13.74
CA LEU A 278 4.02 -0.88 -13.97
C LEU A 278 5.12 -1.02 -12.92
N THR A 279 4.76 -1.08 -11.63
CA THR A 279 5.74 -1.17 -10.53
C THR A 279 6.62 -2.40 -10.63
N PRO A 280 6.08 -3.64 -10.79
CA PRO A 280 6.92 -4.83 -10.99
C PRO A 280 7.89 -4.72 -12.16
N ILE A 281 7.43 -4.18 -13.29
CA ILE A 281 8.24 -4.05 -14.50
C ILE A 281 9.37 -3.04 -14.28
N LEU A 282 9.06 -1.86 -13.73
CA LEU A 282 10.06 -0.83 -13.45
C LEU A 282 11.06 -1.28 -12.38
N HIS A 283 10.59 -1.92 -11.30
CA HIS A 283 11.47 -2.43 -10.26
C HIS A 283 12.37 -3.56 -10.76
N SER A 284 11.85 -4.45 -11.62
CA SER A 284 12.67 -5.46 -12.30
C SER A 284 13.70 -4.80 -13.23
N THR A 285 13.30 -3.76 -13.97
CA THR A 285 14.16 -3.02 -14.91
C THR A 285 15.37 -2.41 -14.19
N LYS A 286 15.15 -1.68 -13.09
CA LYS A 286 16.28 -1.09 -12.33
C LYS A 286 17.22 -2.16 -11.76
N THR A 287 16.69 -3.30 -11.33
CA THR A 287 17.52 -4.39 -10.81
C THR A 287 18.34 -5.04 -11.93
N MET A 288 17.78 -5.17 -13.13
CA MET A 288 18.53 -5.64 -14.30
C MET A 288 19.62 -4.65 -14.73
N ILE A 289 19.34 -3.35 -14.73
CA ILE A 289 20.35 -2.32 -15.01
C ILE A 289 21.52 -2.45 -14.03
N TYR A 290 21.22 -2.63 -12.73
CA TYR A 290 22.26 -2.86 -11.72
C TYR A 290 23.04 -4.16 -11.96
N TYR A 291 22.34 -5.25 -12.28
CA TYR A 291 22.96 -6.56 -12.51
C TYR A 291 23.90 -6.54 -13.73
N TYR A 292 23.46 -5.94 -14.84
CA TYR A 292 24.23 -5.84 -16.10
C TYR A 292 25.29 -4.75 -16.12
N ALA A 293 25.29 -3.85 -15.13
CA ALA A 293 26.38 -2.89 -14.95
C ALA A 293 27.70 -3.55 -14.53
N LYS A 294 27.68 -4.84 -14.15
CA LYS A 294 28.89 -5.61 -13.86
C LYS A 294 29.59 -6.03 -15.16
N PRO A 295 30.93 -5.86 -15.25
CA PRO A 295 31.69 -6.15 -16.46
C PRO A 295 31.63 -7.64 -16.88
N ASP A 296 31.53 -8.55 -15.90
CA ASP A 296 31.69 -10.00 -16.13
C ASP A 296 30.39 -10.74 -16.49
N VAL A 297 29.27 -10.01 -16.60
CA VAL A 297 27.97 -10.63 -16.85
C VAL A 297 27.65 -10.56 -18.34
N PRO A 298 27.66 -11.67 -19.10
CA PRO A 298 27.26 -11.66 -20.51
C PRO A 298 25.77 -11.27 -20.62
N GLU A 299 25.41 -10.55 -21.69
CA GLU A 299 23.99 -10.39 -22.02
C GLU A 299 23.40 -11.78 -22.30
N MET A 300 22.33 -12.13 -21.58
CA MET A 300 21.66 -13.40 -21.86
C MET A 300 20.97 -13.28 -23.23
N PRO A 301 21.10 -14.27 -24.12
CA PRO A 301 20.37 -14.27 -25.39
C PRO A 301 18.87 -14.25 -25.11
N PHE A 302 18.13 -13.41 -25.84
CA PHE A 302 16.70 -13.25 -25.71
C PHE A 302 16.03 -13.41 -27.07
N GLU A 303 15.03 -14.28 -27.13
CA GLU A 303 14.16 -14.45 -28.30
C GLU A 303 12.85 -13.70 -28.06
N LEU A 304 12.53 -12.74 -28.95
CA LEU A 304 11.21 -12.10 -28.96
C LEU A 304 10.14 -13.17 -29.19
N SER A 305 9.13 -13.20 -28.32
CA SER A 305 7.97 -14.08 -28.49
C SER A 305 6.74 -13.31 -28.98
N ASN A 306 5.61 -14.01 -29.14
CA ASN A 306 4.41 -13.51 -29.83
C ASN A 306 3.89 -12.14 -29.35
N PRO A 307 3.32 -11.30 -30.26
CA PRO A 307 2.79 -9.97 -29.94
C PRO A 307 1.82 -9.93 -28.76
N ILE A 308 1.85 -8.81 -28.02
CA ILE A 308 1.07 -8.59 -26.79
C ILE A 308 -0.44 -8.80 -27.00
N TRP A 309 -0.98 -8.32 -28.12
CA TRP A 309 -2.41 -8.35 -28.41
C TRP A 309 -2.99 -9.76 -28.50
N TYR A 310 -2.19 -10.73 -28.93
CA TYR A 310 -2.61 -12.13 -28.96
C TYR A 310 -2.90 -12.64 -27.54
N ASP A 311 -2.04 -12.31 -26.57
CA ASP A 311 -2.21 -12.73 -25.19
C ASP A 311 -3.35 -11.98 -24.49
N ILE A 312 -3.49 -10.67 -24.72
CA ILE A 312 -4.60 -9.87 -24.18
C ILE A 312 -5.96 -10.41 -24.64
N LYS A 313 -6.10 -10.76 -25.93
CA LYS A 313 -7.38 -11.23 -26.46
C LYS A 313 -7.69 -12.69 -26.12
N THR A 314 -6.68 -13.57 -26.06
CA THR A 314 -6.94 -15.03 -26.02
C THR A 314 -6.45 -15.73 -24.75
N ARG A 315 -5.24 -15.41 -24.26
CA ARG A 315 -4.63 -16.13 -23.13
C ARG A 315 -5.02 -15.56 -21.78
N LEU A 316 -5.02 -14.24 -21.65
CA LEU A 316 -5.30 -13.54 -20.39
C LEU A 316 -6.74 -13.77 -19.88
N PRO A 317 -7.80 -13.67 -20.70
CA PRO A 317 -9.16 -13.92 -20.21
C PRO A 317 -9.36 -15.36 -19.73
N ARG A 318 -8.81 -16.34 -20.47
CA ARG A 318 -8.86 -17.75 -20.08
C ARG A 318 -8.08 -18.01 -18.79
N ALA A 319 -6.86 -17.47 -18.68
CA ALA A 319 -6.05 -17.62 -17.47
C ALA A 319 -6.71 -16.95 -16.25
N ALA A 320 -7.22 -15.73 -16.43
CA ALA A 320 -7.96 -15.00 -15.39
C ALA A 320 -9.19 -15.79 -14.93
N TRP A 321 -10.02 -16.28 -15.86
CA TRP A 321 -11.19 -17.09 -15.54
C TRP A 321 -10.84 -18.34 -14.74
N LEU A 322 -9.80 -19.09 -15.14
CA LEU A 322 -9.35 -20.28 -14.42
C LEU A 322 -8.87 -19.93 -12.99
N LYS A 323 -8.16 -18.82 -12.83
CA LYS A 323 -7.67 -18.36 -11.51
C LYS A 323 -8.81 -17.85 -10.62
N ILE A 324 -9.76 -17.11 -11.18
CA ILE A 324 -10.96 -16.63 -10.49
C ILE A 324 -11.80 -17.82 -10.04
N ARG A 325 -12.07 -18.81 -10.92
CA ARG A 325 -12.83 -20.00 -10.56
C ARG A 325 -12.15 -20.81 -9.45
N ALA A 326 -10.84 -21.00 -9.55
CA ALA A 326 -10.06 -21.67 -8.50
C ALA A 326 -10.09 -20.86 -7.18
N GLY A 327 -9.97 -19.54 -7.27
CA GLY A 327 -10.03 -18.63 -6.15
C GLY A 327 -11.38 -18.63 -5.44
N LEU A 328 -12.48 -18.60 -6.19
CA LEU A 328 -13.84 -18.65 -5.65
C LEU A 328 -14.11 -19.99 -4.95
N SER A 329 -13.65 -21.10 -5.53
CA SER A 329 -13.65 -22.41 -4.89
C SER A 329 -12.87 -22.38 -3.56
N GLU A 330 -11.68 -21.78 -3.55
CA GLU A 330 -10.86 -21.69 -2.35
C GLU A 330 -11.49 -20.79 -1.28
N ALA A 331 -12.08 -19.66 -1.68
CA ALA A 331 -12.83 -18.76 -0.79
C ALA A 331 -14.03 -19.47 -0.15
N ALA A 332 -14.81 -20.21 -0.94
CA ALA A 332 -15.93 -21.00 -0.45
C ALA A 332 -15.47 -22.09 0.54
N ARG A 333 -14.39 -22.83 0.21
CA ARG A 333 -13.80 -23.83 1.13
C ARG A 333 -13.26 -23.19 2.40
N PHE A 334 -12.64 -22.01 2.29
CA PHE A 334 -12.11 -21.28 3.43
C PHE A 334 -13.25 -20.81 4.36
N ALA A 335 -14.32 -20.26 3.80
CA ALA A 335 -15.51 -19.85 4.53
C ALA A 335 -16.21 -21.03 5.22
N ALA A 336 -16.41 -22.15 4.51
CA ALA A 336 -17.17 -23.28 5.01
C ALA A 336 -16.40 -24.18 6.00
N ASN A 337 -15.06 -24.15 6.01
CA ASN A 337 -14.27 -25.04 6.86
C ASN A 337 -14.29 -24.60 8.34
N PRO A 338 -14.80 -25.45 9.26
CA PRO A 338 -14.91 -25.11 10.69
C PRO A 338 -13.57 -24.78 11.36
N LYS A 339 -12.44 -25.30 10.85
CA LYS A 339 -11.10 -24.98 11.37
C LYS A 339 -10.74 -23.50 11.21
N ASN A 340 -11.39 -22.79 10.29
CA ASN A 340 -11.18 -21.36 10.09
C ASN A 340 -12.15 -20.49 10.90
N LEU A 341 -13.10 -21.08 11.63
CA LEU A 341 -14.10 -20.36 12.42
C LEU A 341 -13.50 -19.34 13.40
N PRO A 342 -12.39 -19.62 14.13
CA PRO A 342 -11.79 -18.63 15.02
C PRO A 342 -11.38 -17.34 14.29
N PHE A 343 -10.89 -17.45 13.05
CA PHE A 343 -10.48 -16.29 12.26
C PHE A 343 -11.67 -15.49 11.75
N HIS A 344 -12.75 -16.18 11.36
CA HIS A 344 -14.01 -15.54 10.97
C HIS A 344 -14.62 -14.78 12.15
N LEU A 345 -14.65 -15.39 13.34
CA LEU A 345 -15.15 -14.77 14.56
C LEU A 345 -14.31 -13.57 14.98
N LEU A 346 -12.98 -13.65 14.90
CA LEU A 346 -12.11 -12.50 15.19
C LEU A 346 -12.33 -11.34 14.21
N SER A 347 -12.54 -11.63 12.92
CA SER A 347 -12.83 -10.60 11.93
C SER A 347 -14.22 -9.98 12.12
N LEU A 348 -15.23 -10.79 12.48
CA LEU A 348 -16.57 -10.30 12.80
C LEU A 348 -16.56 -9.46 14.08
N LEU A 349 -15.81 -9.90 15.10
CA LEU A 349 -15.59 -9.16 16.34
C LEU A 349 -14.94 -7.80 16.05
N ALA A 350 -13.90 -7.76 15.20
CA ALA A 350 -13.26 -6.53 14.79
C ALA A 350 -14.26 -5.54 14.19
N PHE A 351 -15.07 -6.01 13.24
CA PHE A 351 -16.11 -5.22 12.60
C PHE A 351 -17.13 -4.68 13.62
N GLY A 352 -17.63 -5.56 14.51
CA GLY A 352 -18.59 -5.19 15.55
C GLY A 352 -18.05 -4.18 16.55
N ILE A 353 -16.80 -4.34 17.03
CA ILE A 353 -16.12 -3.36 17.88
C ILE A 353 -16.03 -2.02 17.17
N GLY A 354 -15.68 -2.04 15.88
CA GLY A 354 -15.69 -0.85 15.02
C GLY A 354 -17.02 -0.12 15.07
N VAL A 355 -18.11 -0.81 14.73
CA VAL A 355 -19.47 -0.24 14.71
C VAL A 355 -19.83 0.39 16.06
N LEU A 356 -19.57 -0.31 17.17
CA LEU A 356 -19.87 0.20 18.51
C LEU A 356 -19.05 1.46 18.87
N LEU A 357 -17.75 1.47 18.56
CA LEU A 357 -16.90 2.64 18.79
C LEU A 357 -17.29 3.83 17.91
N GLY A 358 -17.64 3.57 16.65
CA GLY A 358 -18.08 4.59 15.70
C GLY A 358 -19.39 5.24 16.13
N ASP A 359 -20.37 4.44 16.53
CA ASP A 359 -21.66 4.91 17.05
C ASP A 359 -21.47 5.75 18.32
N TYR A 360 -20.65 5.26 19.26
CA TYR A 360 -20.30 6.00 20.48
C TYR A 360 -19.67 7.36 20.18
N VAL A 361 -18.65 7.40 19.31
CA VAL A 361 -17.97 8.65 18.90
C VAL A 361 -18.94 9.60 18.19
N SER A 362 -19.88 9.05 17.41
CA SER A 362 -20.87 9.85 16.70
C SER A 362 -21.88 10.50 17.63
N LEU A 363 -22.47 9.73 18.55
CA LEU A 363 -23.39 10.25 19.57
C LEU A 363 -22.73 11.29 20.49
N ASN A 364 -21.46 11.11 20.83
CA ASN A 364 -20.74 11.94 21.80
C ASN A 364 -19.87 13.05 21.17
N GLY A 365 -20.14 13.44 19.91
CA GLY A 365 -19.55 14.67 19.37
C GLY A 365 -19.64 14.83 17.85
N VAL A 366 -19.43 13.78 17.07
CA VAL A 366 -19.40 13.94 15.60
C VAL A 366 -20.76 14.37 15.06
N LYS A 367 -21.86 13.76 15.54
CA LYS A 367 -23.22 14.12 15.10
C LYS A 367 -23.55 15.58 15.37
N SER A 368 -23.31 16.06 16.60
CA SER A 368 -23.60 17.46 16.96
C SER A 368 -22.74 18.43 16.16
N TYR A 369 -21.47 18.10 15.93
CA TYR A 369 -20.59 18.86 15.06
C TYR A 369 -21.08 18.90 13.60
N LEU A 370 -21.41 17.76 12.99
CA LEU A 370 -21.85 17.69 11.59
C LEU A 370 -23.16 18.45 11.38
N VAL A 371 -24.16 18.22 12.24
CA VAL A 371 -25.45 18.94 12.18
C VAL A 371 -25.24 20.44 12.39
N GLY A 372 -24.36 20.84 13.32
CA GLY A 372 -23.99 22.23 13.54
C GLY A 372 -23.30 22.90 12.34
N ASN A 373 -22.66 22.11 11.46
CA ASN A 373 -22.01 22.58 10.23
C ASN A 373 -22.88 22.36 8.97
N GLY A 374 -24.20 22.19 9.13
CA GLY A 374 -25.14 22.15 8.01
C GLY A 374 -25.31 20.79 7.35
N TYR A 375 -24.84 19.69 7.98
CA TYR A 375 -25.22 18.35 7.54
C TYR A 375 -26.73 18.14 7.72
N VAL A 376 -27.39 17.76 6.63
CA VAL A 376 -28.82 17.44 6.61
C VAL A 376 -28.97 15.93 6.38
N PRO A 377 -29.56 15.17 7.33
CA PRO A 377 -29.83 13.74 7.15
C PRO A 377 -30.61 13.48 5.85
N GLY A 378 -30.14 12.54 5.05
CA GLY A 378 -30.77 12.17 3.77
C GLY A 378 -30.37 13.00 2.56
N ARG A 379 -29.52 14.00 2.73
CA ARG A 379 -28.96 14.73 1.60
C ARG A 379 -27.62 14.10 1.21
N GLY A 380 -27.64 13.30 0.15
CA GLY A 380 -26.46 12.67 -0.42
C GLY A 380 -25.61 13.64 -1.24
N ASN A 381 -24.51 13.13 -1.80
CA ASN A 381 -23.60 13.93 -2.60
C ASN A 381 -24.20 14.20 -4.01
N PRO A 382 -24.43 15.46 -4.41
CA PRO A 382 -25.00 15.79 -5.73
C PRO A 382 -24.13 15.34 -6.90
N LEU A 383 -22.83 15.14 -6.68
CA LEU A 383 -21.89 14.67 -7.70
C LEU A 383 -22.27 13.27 -8.24
N LEU A 384 -23.01 12.46 -7.49
CA LEU A 384 -23.47 11.15 -7.95
C LEU A 384 -24.34 11.22 -9.20
N ASN A 385 -25.04 12.34 -9.44
CA ASN A 385 -25.84 12.54 -10.65
C ASN A 385 -25.01 12.88 -11.89
N GLN A 386 -23.72 13.17 -11.73
CA GLN A 386 -22.83 13.64 -12.79
C GLN A 386 -21.87 12.56 -13.28
N VAL A 387 -21.89 11.37 -12.67
CA VAL A 387 -20.96 10.28 -12.95
C VAL A 387 -21.67 9.15 -13.69
N PHE A 388 -20.96 8.51 -14.62
CA PHE A 388 -21.50 7.34 -15.32
C PHE A 388 -21.49 6.11 -14.40
N GLY A 389 -22.68 5.66 -13.98
CA GLY A 389 -22.90 4.59 -12.97
C GLY A 389 -22.02 3.36 -13.13
N PRO A 390 -21.98 2.68 -14.29
CA PRO A 390 -21.15 1.48 -14.45
C PRO A 390 -19.65 1.73 -14.29
N SER A 391 -19.16 2.92 -14.66
CA SER A 391 -17.75 3.28 -14.44
C SER A 391 -17.45 3.57 -12.98
N LEU A 392 -18.37 4.22 -12.26
CA LEU A 392 -18.29 4.39 -10.81
C LEU A 392 -18.28 3.03 -10.10
N GLY A 393 -19.19 2.13 -10.50
CA GLY A 393 -19.26 0.79 -9.92
C GLY A 393 -17.99 -0.01 -10.14
N ALA A 394 -17.35 0.12 -11.32
CA ALA A 394 -16.05 -0.49 -11.59
C ALA A 394 -14.91 0.13 -10.76
N ASP A 395 -14.93 1.45 -10.52
CA ASP A 395 -13.93 2.13 -9.69
C ASP A 395 -14.06 1.71 -8.21
N ILE A 396 -15.28 1.69 -7.68
CA ILE A 396 -15.62 1.19 -6.33
C ILE A 396 -15.18 -0.27 -6.17
N PHE A 397 -15.54 -1.13 -7.13
CA PHE A 397 -15.11 -2.53 -7.16
C PHE A 397 -13.59 -2.67 -7.03
N LEU A 398 -12.84 -1.98 -7.90
CA LEU A 398 -11.38 -2.10 -7.93
C LEU A 398 -10.77 -1.58 -6.63
N ASN A 399 -11.31 -0.50 -6.08
CA ASN A 399 -10.89 0.03 -4.79
C ASN A 399 -11.06 -1.02 -3.68
N ASN A 400 -12.29 -1.52 -3.50
CA ASN A 400 -12.61 -2.48 -2.45
C ASN A 400 -11.87 -3.81 -2.60
N TRP A 401 -11.64 -4.25 -3.83
CA TRP A 401 -10.87 -5.45 -4.12
C TRP A 401 -9.38 -5.26 -3.79
N LEU A 402 -8.77 -4.15 -4.20
CA LEU A 402 -7.36 -3.83 -3.89
C LEU A 402 -7.15 -3.64 -2.39
N VAL A 403 -8.06 -2.96 -1.69
CA VAL A 403 -8.05 -2.83 -0.23
C VAL A 403 -8.12 -4.21 0.41
N SER A 404 -9.05 -5.08 -0.01
CA SER A 404 -9.19 -6.43 0.53
C SER A 404 -7.95 -7.30 0.30
N ILE A 405 -7.33 -7.20 -0.88
CA ILE A 405 -6.04 -7.83 -1.17
C ILE A 405 -4.98 -7.36 -0.16
N ALA A 406 -4.84 -6.05 -0.01
CA ALA A 406 -3.83 -5.45 0.85
C ALA A 406 -4.09 -5.78 2.33
N THR A 407 -5.35 -5.75 2.79
CA THR A 407 -5.78 -6.16 4.13
C THR A 407 -5.43 -7.62 4.42
N ALA A 408 -5.70 -8.54 3.49
CA ALA A 408 -5.41 -9.95 3.70
C ALA A 408 -3.90 -10.22 3.71
N LEU A 409 -3.12 -9.54 2.86
CA LEU A 409 -1.66 -9.68 2.82
C LEU A 409 -0.95 -8.97 3.99
N ALA A 410 -1.51 -7.84 4.47
CA ALA A 410 -1.03 -7.10 5.65
C ALA A 410 -1.10 -7.94 6.92
N GLY A 411 -1.86 -9.04 6.90
CA GLY A 411 -1.82 -10.10 7.89
C GLY A 411 -0.42 -10.58 8.26
N LEU A 412 0.57 -10.52 7.34
CA LEU A 412 1.97 -10.82 7.66
C LEU A 412 2.53 -9.99 8.83
N GLY A 413 1.97 -8.80 9.09
CA GLY A 413 2.19 -8.00 10.30
C GLY A 413 1.48 -8.56 11.54
N PHE A 414 1.49 -9.89 11.71
CA PHE A 414 0.91 -10.60 12.85
C PHE A 414 -0.62 -10.49 12.99
N GLY A 415 -1.34 -10.19 11.91
CA GLY A 415 -2.81 -10.18 11.87
C GLY A 415 -3.47 -8.92 12.45
N ALA A 416 -2.74 -8.14 13.25
CA ALA A 416 -3.23 -6.89 13.81
C ALA A 416 -3.65 -5.86 12.74
N PRO A 417 -2.89 -5.65 11.65
CA PRO A 417 -3.29 -4.74 10.57
C PRO A 417 -4.63 -5.14 9.95
N SER A 418 -4.83 -6.43 9.66
CA SER A 418 -6.09 -6.95 9.11
C SER A 418 -7.25 -6.72 10.07
N PHE A 419 -7.06 -6.98 11.37
CA PHE A 419 -8.05 -6.71 12.40
C PHE A 419 -8.43 -5.22 12.43
N LEU A 420 -7.44 -4.34 12.46
CA LEU A 420 -7.65 -2.89 12.54
C LEU A 420 -8.32 -2.33 11.30
N THR A 421 -8.00 -2.82 10.09
CA THR A 421 -8.69 -2.39 8.87
C THR A 421 -10.17 -2.77 8.88
N ILE A 422 -10.51 -3.99 9.31
CA ILE A 422 -11.91 -4.41 9.42
C ILE A 422 -12.65 -3.64 10.51
N MET A 423 -11.98 -3.39 11.64
CA MET A 423 -12.50 -2.53 12.70
C MET A 423 -12.75 -1.11 12.20
N PHE A 424 -11.88 -0.55 11.36
CA PHE A 424 -12.09 0.77 10.78
C PHE A 424 -13.28 0.82 9.83
N ASN A 425 -13.47 -0.18 8.97
CA ASN A 425 -14.65 -0.26 8.11
C ASN A 425 -15.94 -0.32 8.95
N GLY A 426 -15.93 -1.08 10.04
CA GLY A 426 -17.03 -1.07 11.03
C GLY A 426 -17.20 0.29 11.71
N PHE A 427 -16.10 0.96 12.06
CA PHE A 427 -16.10 2.29 12.69
C PHE A 427 -16.75 3.34 11.80
N ILE A 428 -16.42 3.39 10.50
CA ILE A 428 -17.06 4.30 9.56
C ILE A 428 -18.56 4.05 9.49
N LEU A 429 -18.99 2.78 9.39
CA LEU A 429 -20.40 2.42 9.42
C LEU A 429 -21.07 2.88 10.73
N GLY A 430 -20.45 2.63 11.88
CA GLY A 430 -20.94 3.05 13.18
C GLY A 430 -21.13 4.57 13.29
N VAL A 431 -20.20 5.35 12.74
CA VAL A 431 -20.31 6.82 12.74
C VAL A 431 -21.57 7.30 12.01
N LEU A 432 -21.99 6.60 10.95
CA LEU A 432 -23.15 6.94 10.14
C LEU A 432 -24.49 6.58 10.80
N VAL A 433 -24.52 5.62 11.73
CA VAL A 433 -25.77 5.12 12.35
C VAL A 433 -26.59 6.25 12.98
N PRO A 434 -26.03 7.15 13.82
CA PRO A 434 -26.80 8.23 14.42
C PRO A 434 -27.19 9.37 13.48
N LEU A 435 -26.64 9.41 12.26
CA LEU A 435 -26.77 10.51 11.29
C LEU A 435 -27.96 10.36 10.36
N SER A 436 -28.67 9.24 10.39
CA SER A 436 -29.81 8.96 9.53
C SER A 436 -30.85 8.11 10.27
N THR A 437 -32.06 8.00 9.71
CA THR A 437 -33.05 7.05 10.22
C THR A 437 -32.63 5.63 9.83
N LEU A 438 -33.05 4.62 10.60
CA LEU A 438 -32.69 3.23 10.35
C LEU A 438 -33.11 2.75 8.95
N THR A 439 -34.27 3.21 8.46
CA THR A 439 -34.77 2.90 7.11
C THR A 439 -33.89 3.49 6.02
N MET A 440 -33.48 4.75 6.17
CA MET A 440 -32.58 5.43 5.23
C MET A 440 -31.19 4.80 5.21
N LEU A 441 -30.70 4.39 6.39
CA LEU A 441 -29.43 3.68 6.53
C LEU A 441 -29.47 2.33 5.83
N PHE A 442 -30.51 1.52 6.05
CA PHE A 442 -30.65 0.23 5.36
C PHE A 442 -30.83 0.39 3.85
N ALA A 443 -31.56 1.40 3.39
CA ALA A 443 -31.67 1.71 1.97
C ALA A 443 -30.32 2.03 1.33
N ALA A 444 -29.42 2.67 2.10
CA ALA A 444 -28.08 3.02 1.64
C ALA A 444 -27.10 1.83 1.67
N ILE A 445 -27.22 0.89 2.61
CA ILE A 445 -26.20 -0.15 2.80
C ILE A 445 -26.64 -1.53 2.30
N LEU A 446 -27.88 -1.92 2.58
CA LEU A 446 -28.32 -3.31 2.40
C LEU A 446 -28.17 -3.83 0.95
N PRO A 447 -28.46 -3.04 -0.11
CA PRO A 447 -28.40 -3.54 -1.49
C PRO A 447 -27.04 -4.14 -1.87
N HIS A 448 -25.94 -3.42 -1.60
CA HIS A 448 -24.58 -3.87 -1.91
C HIS A 448 -23.90 -4.54 -0.71
N GLY A 449 -24.19 -4.07 0.51
CA GLY A 449 -23.55 -4.47 1.77
C GLY A 449 -23.78 -5.94 2.15
N ILE A 450 -24.86 -6.58 1.66
CA ILE A 450 -25.07 -8.03 1.83
C ILE A 450 -23.94 -8.85 1.19
N ILE A 451 -23.30 -8.32 0.14
CA ILE A 451 -22.20 -9.00 -0.57
C ILE A 451 -20.85 -8.46 -0.08
N GLU A 452 -20.74 -7.15 0.05
CA GLU A 452 -19.48 -6.47 0.37
C GLU A 452 -19.00 -6.74 1.80
N ILE A 453 -19.88 -6.63 2.80
CA ILE A 453 -19.50 -6.80 4.22
C ILE A 453 -18.99 -8.22 4.48
N PRO A 454 -19.67 -9.31 4.06
CA PRO A 454 -19.11 -10.65 4.20
C PRO A 454 -17.80 -10.85 3.44
N SER A 455 -17.64 -10.23 2.26
CA SER A 455 -16.40 -10.31 1.48
C SER A 455 -15.23 -9.66 2.22
N PHE A 456 -15.43 -8.50 2.83
CA PHE A 456 -14.42 -7.87 3.69
C PHE A 456 -14.11 -8.70 4.92
N ILE A 457 -15.11 -9.25 5.61
CA ILE A 457 -14.90 -10.11 6.78
C ILE A 457 -14.09 -11.36 6.38
N LEU A 458 -14.34 -11.96 5.21
CA LEU A 458 -13.55 -13.09 4.72
C LEU A 458 -12.10 -12.69 4.39
N ALA A 459 -11.88 -11.53 3.79
CA ALA A 459 -10.53 -11.00 3.53
C ALA A 459 -9.77 -10.74 4.85
N GLY A 460 -10.44 -10.13 5.83
CA GLY A 460 -9.91 -9.89 7.18
C GLY A 460 -9.57 -11.18 7.91
N SER A 461 -10.48 -12.14 7.91
CA SER A 461 -10.28 -13.49 8.47
C SER A 461 -9.05 -14.18 7.86
N MET A 462 -8.90 -14.11 6.53
CA MET A 462 -7.75 -14.67 5.84
C MET A 462 -6.45 -13.95 6.24
N GLY A 463 -6.49 -12.63 6.42
CA GLY A 463 -5.36 -11.86 6.93
C GLY A 463 -4.97 -12.21 8.37
N ILE A 464 -5.94 -12.38 9.26
CA ILE A 464 -5.68 -12.81 10.65
C ILE A 464 -5.06 -14.22 10.66
N LYS A 465 -5.54 -15.15 9.83
CA LYS A 465 -4.95 -16.48 9.69
C LYS A 465 -3.52 -16.43 9.13
N LEU A 466 -3.25 -15.56 8.15
CA LEU A 466 -1.91 -15.34 7.64
C LEU A 466 -0.98 -14.78 8.74
N GLY A 467 -1.49 -13.88 9.57
CA GLY A 467 -0.79 -13.37 10.75
C GLY A 467 -0.47 -14.44 11.77
N TYR A 468 -1.43 -15.31 12.08
CA TYR A 468 -1.18 -16.49 12.91
C TYR A 468 -0.07 -17.38 12.34
N ALA A 469 -0.05 -17.61 11.02
CA ALA A 469 1.01 -18.36 10.37
C ALA A 469 2.39 -17.66 10.49
N ALA A 470 2.42 -16.33 10.38
CA ALA A 470 3.65 -15.53 10.55
C ALA A 470 4.17 -15.56 12.00
N VAL A 471 3.27 -15.38 12.99
CA VAL A 471 3.57 -15.51 14.43
C VAL A 471 4.14 -16.90 14.72
N ARG A 472 3.48 -17.96 14.23
CA ARG A 472 3.93 -19.35 14.44
C ARG A 472 5.34 -19.60 13.89
N ARG A 473 5.72 -18.95 12.78
CA ARG A 473 7.09 -19.00 12.26
C ARG A 473 8.06 -18.28 13.20
N LEU A 474 7.72 -17.08 13.66
CA LEU A 474 8.61 -16.26 14.49
C LEU A 474 8.94 -16.93 15.84
N PHE A 475 7.93 -17.49 16.52
CA PHE A 475 8.10 -18.09 17.85
C PHE A 475 8.66 -19.52 17.84
N ARG A 476 8.82 -20.15 16.68
CA ARG A 476 9.38 -21.52 16.59
C ARG A 476 10.89 -21.58 16.38
N GLY A 477 11.56 -20.43 16.20
CA GLY A 477 13.02 -20.31 16.15
C GLY A 477 13.70 -21.05 14.98
N PRO A 478 14.94 -20.68 14.61
CA PRO A 478 15.81 -21.55 13.84
C PRO A 478 16.26 -22.69 14.77
N THR A 479 16.10 -23.94 14.34
CA THR A 479 16.74 -25.09 15.02
C THR A 479 18.25 -24.84 15.12
N GLU A 480 18.78 -24.78 16.34
CA GLU A 480 20.20 -24.49 16.63
C GLU A 480 21.17 -25.63 16.35
N ASP A 481 20.70 -26.81 15.92
CA ASP A 481 21.59 -27.94 15.62
C ASP A 481 21.80 -28.11 14.12
N GLY A 482 22.97 -27.66 13.67
CA GLY A 482 23.46 -27.72 12.30
C GLY A 482 23.67 -29.12 11.71
N ASN A 483 23.07 -30.19 12.24
CA ASN A 483 23.17 -31.55 11.65
C ASN A 483 21.89 -32.42 11.73
N LEU A 484 20.73 -31.92 12.18
CA LEU A 484 19.47 -32.70 12.20
C LEU A 484 18.23 -31.90 11.72
N ALA A 485 18.44 -30.85 10.93
CA ALA A 485 17.37 -29.93 10.49
C ALA A 485 16.68 -30.30 9.15
N VAL A 486 16.56 -31.58 8.81
CA VAL A 486 15.94 -32.00 7.53
C VAL A 486 14.43 -32.28 7.63
N GLU A 487 13.84 -32.48 8.81
CA GLU A 487 12.42 -32.88 8.89
C GLU A 487 11.45 -31.87 9.52
N THR A 488 11.89 -30.96 10.41
CA THR A 488 10.98 -30.08 11.18
C THR A 488 10.92 -28.62 10.72
N SER A 489 11.96 -28.12 10.03
CA SER A 489 12.00 -26.77 9.43
C SER A 489 11.06 -26.64 8.23
N SER A 490 10.82 -27.76 7.51
CA SER A 490 9.92 -27.79 6.37
C SER A 490 8.49 -27.43 6.78
N ASN A 491 7.98 -27.93 7.91
CA ASN A 491 6.56 -27.82 8.28
C ASN A 491 6.06 -26.39 8.59
N SER A 492 6.91 -25.52 9.16
CA SER A 492 6.48 -24.14 9.52
C SER A 492 6.58 -23.19 8.32
N ASP A 493 7.64 -23.32 7.52
CA ASP A 493 7.85 -22.57 6.28
C ASP A 493 6.84 -22.98 5.22
N ASP A 494 6.53 -24.27 5.16
CA ASP A 494 5.47 -24.84 4.36
C ASP A 494 4.09 -24.35 4.83
N TYR A 495 3.81 -24.25 6.14
CA TYR A 495 2.53 -23.71 6.62
C TYR A 495 2.33 -22.23 6.25
N LEU A 496 3.33 -21.37 6.45
CA LEU A 496 3.24 -19.96 6.06
C LEU A 496 3.11 -19.81 4.53
N SER A 497 3.90 -20.56 3.76
CA SER A 497 3.85 -20.52 2.29
C SER A 497 2.52 -21.04 1.74
N ARG A 498 1.97 -22.11 2.32
CA ARG A 498 0.63 -22.64 2.00
C ARG A 498 -0.46 -21.64 2.35
N THR A 499 -0.35 -20.99 3.51
CA THR A 499 -1.32 -19.97 3.95
C THR A 499 -1.25 -18.74 3.06
N LEU A 500 -0.07 -18.24 2.71
CA LEU A 500 0.11 -17.14 1.76
C LEU A 500 -0.47 -17.49 0.38
N ARG A 501 -0.25 -18.72 -0.10
CA ARG A 501 -0.88 -19.22 -1.32
C ARG A 501 -2.39 -19.22 -1.23
N GLN A 502 -2.94 -19.74 -0.13
CA GLN A 502 -4.39 -19.73 0.13
C GLN A 502 -4.91 -18.29 0.15
N THR A 503 -4.22 -17.36 0.82
CA THR A 503 -4.58 -15.93 0.84
C THR A 503 -4.72 -15.36 -0.56
N VAL A 504 -3.72 -15.57 -1.43
CA VAL A 504 -3.76 -15.08 -2.82
C VAL A 504 -4.95 -15.66 -3.59
N TYR A 505 -5.25 -16.95 -3.46
CA TYR A 505 -6.41 -17.54 -4.13
C TYR A 505 -7.74 -17.01 -3.58
N VAL A 506 -7.88 -16.88 -2.26
CA VAL A 506 -9.10 -16.36 -1.63
C VAL A 506 -9.37 -14.94 -2.10
N VAL A 507 -8.40 -14.03 -2.03
CA VAL A 507 -8.62 -12.63 -2.45
C VAL A 507 -8.89 -12.49 -3.94
N VAL A 508 -8.25 -13.30 -4.80
CA VAL A 508 -8.59 -13.35 -6.23
C VAL A 508 -10.02 -13.86 -6.44
N GLY A 509 -10.47 -14.81 -5.60
CA GLY A 509 -11.84 -15.34 -5.60
C GLY A 509 -12.91 -14.34 -5.14
N LEU A 510 -12.55 -13.36 -4.32
CA LEU A 510 -13.46 -12.30 -3.86
C LEU A 510 -13.71 -11.22 -4.93
N GLY A 511 -12.83 -11.11 -5.95
CA GLY A 511 -12.94 -10.09 -7.00
C GLY A 511 -14.32 -10.01 -7.67
N PRO A 512 -14.93 -11.12 -8.14
CA PRO A 512 -16.27 -11.11 -8.69
C PRO A 512 -17.36 -10.65 -7.71
N LEU A 513 -17.22 -10.93 -6.41
CA LEU A 513 -18.19 -10.49 -5.41
C LEU A 513 -18.15 -8.97 -5.24
N PHE A 514 -16.95 -8.39 -5.18
CA PHE A 514 -16.78 -6.93 -5.17
C PHE A 514 -17.24 -6.27 -6.46
N LEU A 515 -17.08 -6.93 -7.62
CA LEU A 515 -17.61 -6.42 -8.88
C LEU A 515 -19.13 -6.32 -8.84
N ILE A 516 -19.81 -7.38 -8.38
CA ILE A 516 -21.27 -7.38 -8.24
C ILE A 516 -21.70 -6.32 -7.22
N ALA A 517 -21.05 -6.24 -6.06
CA ALA A 517 -21.35 -5.24 -5.04
C ALA A 517 -21.18 -3.80 -5.55
N GLY A 518 -20.06 -3.48 -6.20
CA GLY A 518 -19.78 -2.14 -6.72
C GLY A 518 -20.76 -1.69 -7.80
N LEU A 519 -21.19 -2.61 -8.68
CA LEU A 519 -22.25 -2.30 -9.66
C LEU A 519 -23.61 -2.05 -8.97
N ILE A 520 -23.96 -2.85 -7.95
CA ILE A 520 -25.17 -2.60 -7.16
C ILE A 520 -25.07 -1.26 -6.41
N GLU A 521 -23.90 -0.91 -5.89
CA GLU A 521 -23.65 0.34 -5.17
C GLU A 521 -23.80 1.56 -6.07
N ALA A 522 -23.26 1.51 -7.29
CA ALA A 522 -23.32 2.65 -8.20
C ALA A 522 -24.67 2.77 -8.94
N ASP A 523 -25.27 1.65 -9.36
CA ASP A 523 -26.43 1.68 -10.26
C ASP A 523 -27.76 1.49 -9.52
N ILE A 524 -27.82 0.63 -8.49
CA ILE A 524 -29.08 0.23 -7.85
C ILE A 524 -29.31 0.97 -6.53
N THR A 525 -28.26 1.12 -5.72
CA THR A 525 -28.36 1.72 -4.38
C THR A 525 -28.90 3.15 -4.41
N PRO A 526 -28.49 4.06 -5.32
CA PRO A 526 -29.03 5.42 -5.37
C PRO A 526 -30.53 5.44 -5.70
N ILE A 527 -31.01 4.51 -6.52
CA ILE A 527 -32.44 4.37 -6.86
C ILE A 527 -33.22 3.98 -5.60
N ILE A 528 -32.75 2.98 -4.86
CA ILE A 528 -33.36 2.54 -3.60
C ILE A 528 -33.33 3.68 -2.58
N MET A 529 -32.19 4.34 -2.40
CA MET A 529 -32.06 5.49 -1.49
C MET A 529 -33.12 6.57 -1.75
N ARG A 530 -33.35 6.96 -3.01
CA ARG A 530 -34.39 7.94 -3.37
C ARG A 530 -35.80 7.50 -2.97
N MET A 531 -36.12 6.21 -3.08
CA MET A 531 -37.42 5.67 -2.65
C MET A 531 -37.63 5.80 -1.13
N PHE A 532 -36.55 5.84 -0.35
CA PHE A 532 -36.59 5.97 1.10
C PHE A 532 -36.25 7.39 1.59
N GLY A 533 -36.42 8.41 0.73
CA GLY A 533 -36.35 9.82 1.12
C GLY A 533 -34.97 10.48 1.01
N TRP A 534 -34.00 9.82 0.38
CA TRP A 534 -32.74 10.48 0.03
C TRP A 534 -32.90 11.45 -1.13
N THR A 535 -32.18 12.56 -1.04
CA THR A 535 -32.07 13.58 -2.09
C THR A 535 -30.61 13.73 -2.51
N PHE A 536 -30.36 13.92 -3.81
CA PHE A 536 -29.01 14.04 -4.39
C PHE A 536 -28.94 15.27 -5.27
#